data_AF-A0A8R1ELW2-F1
#
_entry.id   AF-A0A8R1ELW2-F1
#
_cell.length_a   1.000
_cell.length_b   1.000
_cell.length_c   1.000
_cell.angle_alpha   90.00
_cell.angle_beta   90.00
_cell.angle_gamma   90.00
#
_symmetry.space_group_name_H-M   'P 1'
#
loop_
_entity.id
_entity.type
_entity.pdbx_description
1 polymer ?
#
loop_
_entity_poly.entity_id
_entity_poly.type
_entity_poly.pdbx_seq_one_letter_code
_entity_poly.pdbx_strand_id
1 'polypeptide(L)' 'MARIFARSESAFYLGSLQNKVCAEPHSSVEALKKKLLEEWEKLADEYLRVTVVAYPRRLQVVIILMDAESNKC' A
#
# COMPACT_ATOMS: atom_id res chain seq x y z
N MET A 1 9.75 -1.49 -17.93
CA MET A 1 8.80 -0.48 -17.45
C MET A 1 7.75 -0.97 -16.43
N ALA A 2 7.05 -2.10 -16.59
CA ALA A 2 5.86 -2.40 -15.74
C ALA A 2 6.07 -3.24 -14.44
N ARG A 3 7.27 -3.75 -14.13
CA ARG A 3 7.45 -4.75 -13.04
C ARG A 3 8.08 -4.25 -11.74
N ILE A 4 8.65 -3.04 -11.71
CA ILE A 4 9.36 -2.55 -10.51
C ILE A 4 8.40 -1.98 -9.45
N PHE A 5 7.16 -1.64 -9.85
CA PHE A 5 6.12 -1.19 -8.93
C PHE A 5 5.33 -2.33 -8.25
N ALA A 6 5.60 -3.60 -8.57
CA ALA A 6 4.73 -4.73 -8.21
C ALA A 6 4.74 -5.14 -6.73
N ARG A 7 5.43 -4.42 -5.84
CA ARG A 7 5.29 -4.62 -4.41
C ARG A 7 5.56 -3.34 -3.64
N SER A 8 4.84 -2.26 -3.96
CA SER A 8 4.77 -1.16 -3.01
C SER A 8 4.11 -1.69 -1.74
N GLU A 9 4.75 -1.50 -0.59
CA GLU A 9 4.15 -1.81 0.72
C GLU A 9 2.79 -1.13 0.91
N SER A 10 2.54 -0.02 0.18
CA SER A 10 1.22 0.61 0.09
C SER A 10 0.16 -0.25 -0.60
N ALA A 11 0.50 -1.09 -1.60
CA ALA A 11 -0.45 -2.07 -2.15
C ALA A 11 -0.77 -3.19 -1.15
N PHE A 12 0.10 -3.40 -0.16
CA PHE A 12 -0.13 -4.35 0.93
C PHE A 12 -1.18 -3.84 1.93
N TYR A 13 -1.29 -2.52 2.15
CA TYR A 13 -2.29 -1.90 3.03
C TYR A 13 -3.71 -2.16 2.53
N LEU A 14 -3.96 -1.79 1.27
CA LEU A 14 -5.28 -1.89 0.67
C LEU A 14 -5.68 -3.37 0.55
N GLY A 15 -4.71 -4.22 0.18
CA GLY A 15 -4.89 -5.67 0.11
C GLY A 15 -5.18 -6.31 1.47
N SER A 16 -4.48 -5.91 2.54
CA SER A 16 -4.73 -6.45 3.89
C SER A 16 -6.10 -6.04 4.41
N LEU A 17 -6.51 -4.78 4.20
CA LEU A 17 -7.82 -4.29 4.63
C LEU A 17 -8.93 -4.98 3.83
N GLN A 18 -8.76 -5.07 2.51
CA GLN A 18 -9.68 -5.78 1.63
C GLN A 18 -9.83 -7.25 2.03
N ASN A 19 -8.73 -7.96 2.30
CA ASN A 19 -8.78 -9.36 2.71
C ASN A 19 -9.55 -9.57 4.03
N LYS A 20 -9.36 -8.67 5.00
CA LYS A 20 -10.08 -8.73 6.29
C LYS A 20 -11.56 -8.42 6.14
N VAL A 21 -11.88 -7.37 5.41
CA VAL A 21 -13.27 -6.92 5.23
C VAL A 21 -14.04 -7.90 4.34
N CYS A 22 -13.44 -8.41 3.27
CA CYS A 22 -14.06 -9.38 2.36
C CYS A 22 -14.09 -10.83 2.91
N ALA A 23 -13.49 -11.10 4.07
CA ALA A 23 -13.61 -12.41 4.73
C ALA A 23 -15.05 -12.68 5.23
N GLU A 24 -15.83 -11.61 5.45
CA GLU A 24 -17.25 -11.69 5.82
C GLU A 24 -18.13 -11.15 4.67
N PRO A 25 -19.28 -11.79 4.39
CA PRO A 25 -20.29 -11.24 3.50
C PRO A 25 -21.02 -10.05 4.16
N HIS A 26 -21.25 -8.99 3.39
CA HIS A 26 -21.94 -7.78 3.86
C HIS A 26 -23.33 -7.69 3.26
N SER A 27 -24.32 -7.34 4.09
CA SER A 27 -25.72 -7.22 3.67
C SER A 27 -26.03 -5.93 2.90
N SER A 28 -25.18 -4.90 3.02
CA SER A 28 -25.31 -3.65 2.28
C SER A 28 -23.96 -2.94 2.11
N VAL A 29 -23.92 -1.93 1.24
CA VAL A 29 -22.73 -1.09 1.03
C VAL A 29 -22.40 -0.27 2.29
N GLU A 30 -23.39 0.13 3.06
CA GLU A 30 -23.23 0.83 4.33
C GLU A 30 -22.59 -0.07 5.38
N ALA A 31 -23.00 -1.35 5.45
CA ALA A 31 -22.38 -2.34 6.34
C ALA A 31 -20.91 -2.57 5.96
N LEU A 32 -20.63 -2.69 4.66
CA LEU A 32 -19.27 -2.79 4.14
C LEU A 32 -18.43 -1.57 4.53
N LYS A 33 -18.95 -0.35 4.31
CA LYS A 33 -18.26 0.91 4.62
C LYS A 33 -17.97 1.02 6.11
N LYS A 34 -18.93 0.65 6.96
CA LYS A 34 -18.77 0.64 8.42
C LYS A 34 -17.65 -0.32 8.83
N LYS A 35 -17.65 -1.55 8.33
CA LYS A 35 -16.62 -2.55 8.63
C LYS A 35 -15.24 -2.09 8.17
N LEU A 36 -15.17 -1.45 7.00
CA LEU A 36 -13.91 -0.93 6.46
C LEU A 36 -13.33 0.17 7.34
N LEU A 37 -14.16 1.06 7.87
CA LEU A 37 -13.74 2.06 8.85
C LEU A 37 -13.29 1.43 10.17
N GLU A 38 -14.02 0.43 10.68
CA GLU A 38 -13.64 -0.27 11.92
C GLU A 38 -12.28 -0.97 11.80
N GLU A 39 -12.02 -1.67 10.70
CA GLU A 39 -10.73 -2.33 10.46
C GLU A 39 -9.62 -1.33 10.15
N TRP A 40 -9.95 -0.16 9.63
CA TRP A 40 -9.02 0.95 9.43
C TRP A 40 -8.56 1.54 10.76
N GLU A 41 -9.47 1.81 11.69
CA GLU A 41 -9.15 2.33 13.03
C GLU A 41 -8.35 1.33 13.89
N LYS A 42 -8.44 0.03 13.59
CA LYS A 42 -7.64 -1.02 14.26
C LYS A 42 -6.23 -1.15 13.71
N LEU A 43 -5.88 -0.50 12.60
CA LEU A 43 -4.52 -0.54 12.08
C LEU A 43 -3.58 0.16 13.05
N ALA A 44 -2.49 -0.52 13.41
CA ALA A 44 -1.49 0.06 14.28
C ALA A 44 -0.75 1.21 13.57
N ASP A 45 -0.66 2.36 14.24
CA ASP A 45 0.10 3.53 13.76
C ASP A 45 1.56 3.21 13.41
N GLU A 46 2.16 2.26 14.14
CA GLU A 46 3.52 1.76 13.88
C GLU A 46 3.66 1.25 12.43
N TYR A 47 2.63 0.61 11.89
CA TYR A 47 2.61 0.05 10.55
C TYR A 47 2.54 1.12 9.46
N LEU A 48 1.81 2.22 9.72
CA LEU A 48 1.77 3.41 8.86
C LEU A 48 3.11 4.15 8.88
N ARG A 49 3.72 4.29 10.07
CA ARG A 49 5.02 4.94 10.24
C ARG A 49 6.12 4.26 9.44
N VAL A 50 6.21 2.93 9.50
CA VAL A 50 7.22 2.16 8.73
C VAL A 50 7.10 2.46 7.23
N THR A 51 5.88 2.46 6.70
CA THR A 51 5.63 2.72 5.27
C THR A 51 6.05 4.14 4.86
N VAL A 52 5.72 5.14 5.69
CA VAL A 52 6.09 6.55 5.44
C VAL A 52 7.61 6.74 5.52
N VAL A 53 8.25 6.13 6.52
CA VAL A 53 9.72 6.18 6.70
C VAL A 53 10.46 5.49 5.55
N ALA A 54 9.90 4.43 4.97
CA ALA A 54 10.48 3.74 3.83
C ALA A 54 10.33 4.51 2.50
N TYR A 55 9.42 5.49 2.42
CA TYR A 55 9.10 6.19 1.17
C TYR A 55 10.28 6.93 0.53
N PRO A 56 11.09 7.73 1.27
CA PRO A 56 12.27 8.39 0.69
C PRO A 56 13.28 7.42 0.08
N ARG A 57 13.48 6.24 0.70
CA ARG A 57 14.35 5.19 0.15
C ARG A 57 13.83 4.65 -1.17
N ARG A 58 12.52 4.39 -1.25
CA ARG A 58 11.87 3.96 -2.51
C ARG A 58 12.02 5.00 -3.60
N LEU A 59 11.88 6.28 -3.26
CA LEU A 59 12.07 7.37 -4.21
C LEU A 59 13.52 7.45 -4.71
N GLN A 60 14.51 7.31 -3.82
CA GLN A 60 15.92 7.27 -4.21
C GLN A 60 16.22 6.13 -5.20
N VAL A 61 15.66 4.94 -4.97
CA VAL A 61 15.81 3.81 -5.89
C VAL A 61 15.26 4.17 -7.28
N VAL A 62 14.11 4.84 -7.36
CA VAL A 62 13.53 5.27 -8.64
C VAL A 62 14.43 6.28 -9.34
N ILE A 63 14.96 7.26 -8.62
CA ILE A 63 15.88 8.28 -9.18
C ILE A 63 17.14 7.61 -9.73
N ILE A 64 17.77 6.73 -8.94
CA ILE A 64 18.98 6.00 -9.36
C ILE A 64 18.72 5.16 -10.62
N LEU A 65 17.55 4.50 -10.69
CA LEU A 65 17.18 3.71 -11.86
C LEU A 65 16.92 4.58 -13.09
N MET A 66 16.30 5.74 -12.93
CA MET A 66 16.08 6.70 -14.02
C MET A 66 17.41 7.26 -14.54
N ASP A 67 18.34 7.61 -13.65
CA ASP A 67 19.67 8.09 -14.04
C ASP A 67 20.49 7.01 -14.76
N ALA A 68 20.42 5.76 -14.29
CA ALA A 68 21.08 4.62 -14.93
C ALA A 68 20.48 4.26 -16.31
N GLU A 69 19.21 4.57 -16.55
CA GLU A 69 18.56 4.42 -17.85
C GLU A 69 18.96 5.57 -18.80
N SER A 70 19.13 6.79 -18.28
CA SER A 70 19.59 7.95 -19.05
C SER A 70 21.08 7.88 -19.44
N ASN A 71 21.93 7.24 -18.63
CA ASN A 71 23.36 7.05 -18.91
C ASN A 71 23.68 5.83 -19.80
N LYS A 72 22.64 5.16 -20.33
CA LYS A 72 22.77 4.09 -21.33
C LYS A 72 22.65 4.60 -22.77
N CYS A 73 22.54 5.92 -22.97
CA CYS A 73 22.67 6.58 -24.27
C CYS A 73 24.12 6.95 -24.55
#